data_AF-A0A1F9L526-F1
#
_entry.id   AF-A0A1F9L526-F1
#
_cell.length_a   1.000
_cell.length_b   1.000
_cell.length_c   1.000
_cell.angle_alpha   90.00
_cell.angle_beta   90.00
_cell.angle_gamma   90.00
#
_symmetry.space_group_name_H-M   'P 1'
#
loop_
_entity.id
_entity.type
_entity.pdbx_description
1 polymer ?
#
loop_
_entity_poly.entity_id
_entity_poly.type
_entity_poly.pdbx_seq_one_letter_code
_entity_poly.pdbx_strand_id
1 'polypeptide(L)'
;MYDEGLEQVFHDKIREAFTGGMSVIEIANIFRHRRVEFVHGVLRNAGLIPHMPKDEYHRRYEIDVRLQNELRKKGYSFGRWCLSWKFDPTEATLSLQKPPDEGITAVHKALCRDFPETYSEMYGEATSPKKIWSIASEFEKLSVSITWDKIQKRYIAQVVESPEIVGDGINWDDALQNMKQVNRLQRHIKRLELATAGMLATESERGLTQPPP
;
A
#
# COMPACT_ATOMS: atom_id res chain seq x y z
N MET A 1 -13.00 -5.84 22.77
CA MET A 1 -13.67 -6.40 21.56
C MET A 1 -13.86 -5.34 20.46
N TYR A 2 -13.06 -4.26 20.45
CA TYR A 2 -13.16 -3.16 19.48
C TYR A 2 -12.13 -3.26 18.33
N ASP A 3 -11.08 -4.08 18.49
CA ASP A 3 -9.92 -4.14 17.58
C ASP A 3 -10.21 -4.92 16.28
N GLU A 4 -10.92 -6.06 16.37
CA GLU A 4 -11.24 -6.90 15.21
C GLU A 4 -12.08 -6.19 14.14
N GLY A 5 -13.01 -5.32 14.58
CA GLY A 5 -13.83 -4.53 13.65
C GLY A 5 -13.01 -3.49 12.89
N LEU A 6 -12.04 -2.85 13.56
CA LEU A 6 -11.19 -1.83 12.96
C LEU A 6 -10.16 -2.45 12.01
N GLU A 7 -9.61 -3.61 12.36
CA GLU A 7 -8.74 -4.38 11.47
C GLU A 7 -9.48 -4.79 10.19
N GLN A 8 -10.74 -5.23 10.30
CA GLN A 8 -11.57 -5.52 9.15
C GLN A 8 -11.79 -4.27 8.28
N VAL A 9 -12.16 -3.13 8.86
CA VAL A 9 -12.29 -1.86 8.12
C VAL A 9 -10.99 -1.49 7.42
N PHE A 10 -9.84 -1.69 8.07
CA PHE A 10 -8.54 -1.44 7.46
C PHE A 10 -8.29 -2.36 6.25
N HIS A 11 -8.59 -3.65 6.37
CA HIS A 11 -8.50 -4.59 5.24
C HIS A 11 -9.46 -4.20 4.11
N ASP A 12 -10.67 -3.75 4.42
CA ASP A 12 -11.66 -3.29 3.43
C ASP A 12 -11.12 -2.10 2.63
N LYS A 13 -10.50 -1.14 3.32
CA LYS A 13 -9.89 0.02 2.66
C LYS A 13 -8.69 -0.35 1.79
N ILE A 14 -7.88 -1.34 2.18
CA ILE A 14 -6.82 -1.87 1.31
C ILE A 14 -7.41 -2.46 0.03
N ARG A 15 -8.50 -3.23 0.16
CA ARG A 15 -9.19 -3.84 -0.99
C ARG A 15 -9.78 -2.76 -1.90
N GLU A 16 -10.48 -1.78 -1.32
CA GLU A 16 -11.06 -0.65 -2.05
C GLU A 16 -10.00 0.11 -2.85
N ALA A 17 -8.88 0.47 -2.22
CA ALA A 17 -7.77 1.16 -2.88
C ALA A 17 -7.21 0.35 -4.07
N PHE A 18 -7.01 -0.96 -3.89
CA PHE A 18 -6.54 -1.84 -4.95
C PHE A 18 -7.53 -1.96 -6.10
N THR A 19 -8.83 -2.14 -5.80
CA THR A 19 -9.88 -2.17 -6.83
C THR A 19 -10.05 -0.84 -7.54
N GLY A 20 -9.72 0.27 -6.88
CA GLY A 20 -9.62 1.61 -7.45
C GLY A 20 -8.35 1.85 -8.29
N GLY A 21 -7.55 0.80 -8.57
CA GLY A 21 -6.42 0.89 -9.48
C GLY A 21 -5.09 1.29 -8.82
N MET A 22 -5.00 1.26 -7.49
CA MET A 22 -3.71 1.37 -6.80
C MET A 22 -2.91 0.07 -6.88
N SER A 23 -1.60 0.19 -7.02
CA SER A 23 -0.71 -0.95 -6.91
C SER A 23 -0.49 -1.37 -5.45
N VAL A 24 -0.04 -2.61 -5.27
CA VAL A 24 0.40 -3.12 -3.95
C VAL A 24 1.51 -2.26 -3.36
N ILE A 25 2.42 -1.75 -4.20
CA ILE A 25 3.57 -0.94 -3.76
C ILE A 25 3.11 0.44 -3.32
N GLU A 26 2.20 1.07 -4.07
CA GLU A 26 1.63 2.36 -3.69
C GLU A 26 0.89 2.27 -2.36
N ILE A 27 0.05 1.25 -2.20
CA ILE A 27 -0.67 1.01 -0.94
C ILE A 27 0.32 0.80 0.22
N ALA A 28 1.38 0.00 0.03
CA ALA A 28 2.41 -0.19 1.06
C ALA A 28 3.14 1.12 1.41
N ASN A 29 3.40 1.97 0.42
CA ASN A 29 4.07 3.25 0.62
C ASN A 29 3.23 4.26 1.41
N ILE A 30 1.89 4.23 1.30
CA ILE A 30 0.97 5.09 2.10
C ILE A 30 1.22 4.92 3.61
N PHE A 31 1.46 3.69 4.05
CA PHE A 31 1.72 3.37 5.45
C PHE A 31 3.19 3.51 5.84
N ARG A 32 4.06 3.93 4.90
CA ARG A 32 5.52 3.89 5.05
C ARG A 32 6.04 2.48 5.39
N HIS A 33 5.27 1.44 5.04
CA HIS A 33 5.74 0.07 5.16
C HIS A 33 6.79 -0.17 4.07
N ARG A 34 7.98 -0.63 4.49
CA ARG A 34 9.06 -0.95 3.56
C ARG A 34 8.76 -2.20 2.73
N ARG A 35 7.84 -3.03 3.20
CA ARG A 35 7.60 -4.41 2.76
C ARG A 35 6.15 -4.62 2.35
N VAL A 36 5.92 -5.28 1.22
CA VAL A 36 4.59 -5.42 0.59
C VAL A 36 3.80 -6.65 1.05
N GLU A 37 4.42 -7.54 1.82
CA GLU A 37 3.86 -8.86 2.14
C GLU A 37 2.52 -8.79 2.85
N PHE A 38 2.33 -7.82 3.74
CA PHE A 38 1.06 -7.62 4.44
C PHE A 38 -0.06 -7.27 3.45
N VAL A 39 0.14 -6.20 2.64
CA VAL A 39 -0.85 -5.75 1.65
C VAL A 39 -1.18 -6.86 0.66
N HIS A 40 -0.14 -7.49 0.11
CA HIS A 40 -0.32 -8.61 -0.81
C HIS A 40 -1.03 -9.79 -0.15
N GLY A 41 -0.77 -10.07 1.13
CA GLY A 41 -1.44 -11.12 1.90
C GLY A 41 -2.94 -10.85 2.01
N VAL A 42 -3.32 -9.63 2.40
CA VAL A 42 -4.72 -9.19 2.48
C VAL A 42 -5.42 -9.36 1.13
N LEU A 43 -4.82 -8.87 0.05
CA LEU A 43 -5.42 -8.93 -1.29
C LEU A 43 -5.51 -10.37 -1.84
N ARG A 44 -4.50 -11.20 -1.58
CA ARG A 44 -4.52 -12.62 -1.96
C ARG A 44 -5.60 -13.39 -1.20
N ASN A 45 -5.68 -13.20 0.12
CA ASN A 45 -6.69 -13.88 0.93
C ASN A 45 -8.11 -13.45 0.55
N ALA A 46 -8.28 -12.23 0.03
CA ALA A 46 -9.53 -11.74 -0.52
C ALA A 46 -9.81 -12.20 -1.97
N GLY A 47 -8.93 -12.99 -2.59
CA GLY A 47 -9.07 -13.47 -3.96
C GLY A 47 -8.84 -12.41 -5.05
N LEU A 48 -8.36 -11.22 -4.70
CA LEU A 48 -8.09 -10.14 -5.65
C LEU A 48 -6.75 -10.30 -6.39
N ILE A 49 -5.81 -11.03 -5.77
CA ILE A 49 -4.57 -11.48 -6.41
C ILE A 49 -4.56 -13.00 -6.38
N PRO A 50 -4.38 -13.67 -7.53
CA PRO A 50 -4.36 -15.13 -7.58
C PRO A 50 -3.19 -15.72 -6.79
N HIS A 51 -3.37 -16.96 -6.34
CA HIS A 51 -2.25 -17.73 -5.80
C HIS A 51 -1.25 -18.05 -6.91
N MET A 52 0.01 -17.73 -6.66
CA MET A 52 1.10 -18.16 -7.55
C MET A 52 1.24 -19.69 -7.48
N PRO A 53 1.33 -20.38 -8.63
CA PRO A 53 1.68 -21.80 -8.69
C PRO A 53 3.04 -22.09 -8.02
N LYS A 54 3.21 -23.26 -7.40
CA LYS A 54 4.42 -23.61 -6.62
C LYS A 54 5.71 -23.58 -7.46
N ASP A 55 5.60 -24.02 -8.69
CA ASP A 55 6.62 -24.01 -9.74
C ASP A 55 7.07 -22.60 -10.13
N GLU A 56 6.18 -21.61 -10.08
CA GLU A 56 6.50 -20.22 -10.40
C GLU A 56 7.25 -19.48 -9.27
N TYR A 57 7.23 -19.97 -8.02
CA TYR A 57 7.90 -19.30 -6.90
C TYR A 57 9.43 -19.24 -7.04
N HIS A 58 10.02 -20.25 -7.67
CA HIS A 58 11.48 -20.37 -7.83
C HIS A 58 11.93 -20.01 -9.24
N ARG A 59 11.00 -19.63 -10.12
CA ARG A 59 11.32 -19.26 -11.49
C ARG A 59 12.17 -18.01 -11.49
N ARG A 60 13.26 -18.06 -12.26
CA ARG A 60 14.12 -16.90 -12.51
C ARG A 60 13.67 -16.25 -13.81
N TYR A 61 13.55 -14.93 -13.79
CA TYR A 61 13.24 -14.13 -14.97
C TYR A 61 14.46 -13.27 -15.30
N GLU A 62 14.77 -13.14 -16.58
CA GLU A 62 15.89 -12.34 -17.10
C GLU A 62 15.51 -10.87 -17.15
N ILE A 63 15.32 -10.28 -15.98
CA ILE A 63 15.06 -8.84 -15.79
C ILE A 63 16.32 -8.13 -15.29
N ASP A 64 16.38 -6.81 -15.49
CA ASP A 64 17.50 -5.96 -15.05
C ASP A 64 17.79 -6.10 -13.55
N VAL A 65 19.08 -6.15 -13.20
CA VAL A 65 19.55 -6.33 -11.82
C VAL A 65 19.10 -5.21 -10.89
N ARG A 66 18.96 -3.98 -11.38
CA ARG A 66 18.45 -2.83 -10.60
C ARG A 66 17.01 -3.08 -10.16
N LEU A 67 16.16 -3.52 -11.09
CA LEU A 67 14.78 -3.90 -10.79
C LEU A 67 14.70 -5.10 -9.83
N GLN A 68 15.53 -6.13 -10.04
CA GLN A 68 15.59 -7.27 -9.11
C GLN A 68 15.92 -6.82 -7.68
N ASN A 69 16.87 -5.90 -7.53
CA ASN A 69 17.29 -5.38 -6.23
C ASN A 69 16.20 -4.57 -5.56
N GLU A 70 15.47 -3.71 -6.30
CA GLU A 70 14.36 -2.94 -5.71
C GLU A 70 13.18 -3.81 -5.31
N LEU A 71 12.79 -4.78 -6.13
CA LEU A 71 11.77 -5.77 -5.76
C LEU A 71 12.16 -6.50 -4.48
N ARG A 72 13.43 -6.92 -4.36
CA ARG A 72 13.94 -7.56 -3.15
C ARG A 72 13.86 -6.65 -1.91
N LYS A 73 14.23 -5.37 -2.04
CA LYS A 73 14.10 -4.39 -0.95
C LYS A 73 12.65 -4.25 -0.47
N LYS A 74 11.69 -4.38 -1.40
CA LYS A 74 10.25 -4.36 -1.11
C LYS A 74 9.69 -5.69 -0.60
N GLY A 75 10.49 -6.76 -0.51
CA GLY A 75 10.00 -8.08 -0.12
C GLY A 75 9.18 -8.77 -1.22
N TYR A 76 9.47 -8.43 -2.48
CA TYR A 76 8.70 -8.84 -3.64
C TYR A 76 9.53 -9.66 -4.62
N SER A 77 8.90 -10.59 -5.33
CA SER A 77 9.49 -11.25 -6.50
C SER A 77 8.87 -10.67 -7.77
N PHE A 78 9.60 -10.71 -8.89
CA PHE A 78 9.11 -10.19 -10.16
C PHE A 78 7.80 -10.86 -10.60
N GLY A 79 7.70 -12.18 -10.48
CA GLY A 79 6.46 -12.89 -10.81
C GLY A 79 5.27 -12.43 -9.93
N ARG A 80 5.47 -12.23 -8.63
CA ARG A 80 4.38 -11.74 -7.77
C ARG A 80 4.00 -10.29 -8.07
N TRP A 81 4.96 -9.46 -8.48
CA TRP A 81 4.70 -8.11 -8.95
C TRP A 81 3.84 -8.14 -10.22
N CYS A 82 4.22 -8.93 -11.21
CA CYS A 82 3.45 -9.16 -12.44
C CYS A 82 2.02 -9.63 -12.13
N LEU A 83 1.86 -10.61 -11.23
CA LEU A 83 0.54 -11.12 -10.83
C LEU A 83 -0.36 -10.04 -10.23
N SER A 84 0.18 -9.11 -9.43
CA SER A 84 -0.65 -8.03 -8.87
C SER A 84 -1.14 -7.05 -9.92
N TRP A 85 -0.37 -6.87 -10.99
CA TRP A 85 -0.74 -6.10 -12.17
C TRP A 85 -1.49 -6.92 -13.23
N LYS A 86 -1.72 -8.21 -13.00
CA LYS A 86 -2.34 -9.16 -13.93
C LYS A 86 -1.56 -9.33 -15.24
N PHE A 87 -0.24 -9.23 -15.19
CA PHE A 87 0.65 -9.49 -16.32
C PHE A 87 1.13 -10.94 -16.32
N ASP A 88 1.37 -11.50 -17.51
CA ASP A 88 2.19 -12.69 -17.65
C ASP A 88 3.68 -12.33 -17.39
N PRO A 89 4.38 -13.02 -16.47
CA PRO A 89 5.78 -12.71 -16.18
C PRO A 89 6.74 -12.89 -17.36
N THR A 90 6.47 -13.81 -18.27
CA THR A 90 7.33 -14.06 -19.45
C THR A 90 7.17 -12.92 -20.45
N GLU A 91 5.94 -12.55 -20.76
CA GLU A 91 5.64 -11.40 -21.63
C GLU A 91 6.14 -10.07 -21.03
N ALA A 92 5.98 -9.89 -19.72
CA ALA A 92 6.49 -8.71 -19.02
C ALA A 92 8.02 -8.62 -19.10
N THR A 93 8.72 -9.74 -19.00
CA THR A 93 10.18 -9.79 -19.18
C THR A 93 10.57 -9.33 -20.58
N LEU A 94 9.94 -9.89 -21.62
CA LEU A 94 10.18 -9.51 -23.01
C LEU A 94 9.87 -8.03 -23.27
N SER A 95 8.80 -7.50 -22.67
CA SER A 95 8.44 -6.08 -22.79
C SER A 95 9.48 -5.16 -22.16
N LEU A 96 10.09 -5.55 -21.05
CA LEU A 96 11.08 -4.73 -20.34
C LEU A 96 12.49 -4.82 -20.96
N GLN A 97 12.76 -5.83 -21.79
CA GLN A 97 14.01 -5.92 -22.55
C GLN A 97 14.09 -4.91 -23.70
N LYS A 98 12.94 -4.41 -24.17
CA LYS A 98 12.88 -3.41 -25.24
C LYS A 98 12.83 -1.99 -24.65
N PRO A 99 13.58 -1.04 -25.22
CA PRO A 99 13.45 0.37 -24.84
C PRO A 99 12.03 0.88 -25.15
N PRO A 100 11.54 1.88 -24.40
CA PRO A 100 10.18 2.40 -24.54
C PRO A 100 9.91 3.19 -25.84
N ASP A 101 10.92 3.33 -26.72
CA ASP A 101 10.85 4.10 -27.97
C ASP A 101 9.81 3.57 -28.98
N GLU A 102 9.46 2.28 -28.89
CA GLU A 102 8.38 1.65 -29.69
C GLU A 102 6.97 1.86 -29.09
N GLY A 103 6.86 2.66 -28.02
CA GLY A 103 5.62 2.94 -27.30
C GLY A 103 5.62 2.38 -25.88
N ILE A 104 5.14 3.16 -24.91
CA ILE A 104 5.13 2.78 -23.49
C ILE A 104 4.03 1.74 -23.25
N THR A 105 4.43 0.47 -23.10
CA THR A 105 3.54 -0.64 -22.77
C THR A 105 2.95 -0.49 -21.35
N ALA A 106 1.90 -1.26 -21.04
CA ALA A 106 1.32 -1.28 -19.70
C ALA A 106 2.33 -1.68 -18.61
N VAL A 107 3.28 -2.56 -18.95
CA VAL A 107 4.35 -3.01 -18.04
C VAL A 107 5.31 -1.86 -17.73
N HIS A 108 5.71 -1.09 -18.75
CA HIS A 108 6.53 0.11 -18.56
C HIS A 108 5.80 1.17 -17.71
N LYS A 109 4.51 1.40 -17.94
CA LYS A 109 3.70 2.32 -17.11
C LYS A 109 3.62 1.87 -15.66
N ALA A 110 3.37 0.59 -15.41
CA ALA A 110 3.33 0.01 -14.07
C ALA A 110 4.68 0.13 -13.36
N LEU A 111 5.78 -0.17 -14.06
CA LEU A 111 7.13 -0.05 -13.52
C LEU A 111 7.48 1.40 -13.18
N CYS A 112 7.17 2.34 -14.07
CA CYS A 112 7.35 3.77 -13.82
C CYS A 112 6.54 4.27 -12.62
N ARG A 113 5.33 3.74 -12.42
CA ARG A 113 4.46 4.09 -11.29
C ARG A 113 4.98 3.55 -9.95
N ASP A 114 5.42 2.30 -9.92
CA ASP A 114 5.87 1.63 -8.70
C ASP A 114 7.32 1.96 -8.30
N PHE A 115 8.18 2.13 -9.31
CA PHE A 115 9.62 2.29 -9.18
C PHE A 115 10.15 3.39 -10.12
N PRO A 116 9.70 4.65 -9.96
CA PRO A 116 10.03 5.74 -10.90
C PRO A 116 11.54 5.99 -11.02
N GLU A 117 12.27 5.94 -9.89
CA GLU A 117 13.73 6.13 -9.87
C GLU A 117 14.45 5.03 -10.65
N THR A 118 14.10 3.76 -10.40
CA THR A 118 14.67 2.59 -11.10
C THR A 118 14.34 2.61 -12.58
N TYR A 119 13.10 2.99 -12.92
CA TYR A 119 12.68 3.12 -14.30
C TYR A 119 13.53 4.16 -15.04
N SER A 120 13.71 5.33 -14.43
CA SER A 120 14.54 6.41 -14.99
C SER A 120 16.01 5.99 -15.15
N GLU A 121 16.56 5.24 -14.19
CA GLU A 121 17.92 4.71 -14.27
C GLU A 121 18.09 3.67 -15.39
N MET A 122 17.06 2.86 -15.65
CA MET A 122 17.10 1.79 -16.65
C MET A 122 16.94 2.31 -18.09
N TYR A 123 16.06 3.29 -18.32
CA TYR A 123 15.65 3.67 -19.69
C TYR A 123 15.96 5.12 -20.08
N GLY A 124 16.50 5.95 -19.17
CA GLY A 124 16.67 7.38 -19.42
C GLY A 124 15.35 8.15 -19.29
N GLU A 125 15.45 9.45 -19.00
CA GLU A 125 14.37 10.28 -18.44
C GLU A 125 13.02 10.23 -19.18
N ALA A 126 12.03 9.58 -18.57
CA ALA A 126 10.64 10.05 -18.60
C ALA A 126 10.39 10.67 -17.23
N THR A 127 10.12 11.98 -17.20
CA THR A 127 9.81 12.80 -16.01
C THR A 127 9.29 11.94 -14.88
N SER A 128 10.15 11.63 -13.89
CA SER A 128 9.76 10.82 -12.74
C SER A 128 8.46 11.41 -12.21
N PRO A 129 7.32 10.69 -12.23
CA PRO A 129 6.11 11.23 -11.64
C PRO A 129 6.48 11.62 -10.21
N LYS A 130 6.36 12.92 -9.89
CA LYS A 130 6.68 13.44 -8.55
C LYS A 130 6.07 12.46 -7.57
N LYS A 131 6.88 11.89 -6.65
CA LYS A 131 6.39 10.97 -5.62
C LYS A 131 5.14 11.61 -4.98
N ILE A 132 3.96 11.15 -5.36
CA ILE A 132 2.68 11.72 -4.90
C ILE A 132 2.51 11.45 -3.39
N TRP A 133 3.27 10.48 -2.88
CA TRP A 133 3.08 9.89 -1.56
C TRP A 133 3.90 10.55 -0.46
N SER A 134 3.80 11.87 -0.32
CA SER A 134 4.21 12.54 0.92
C SER A 134 3.02 13.24 1.57
N ILE A 135 2.09 12.45 2.14
CA ILE A 135 1.34 12.95 3.29
C ILE A 135 2.36 13.03 4.43
N ALA A 136 3.01 14.19 4.53
CA ALA A 136 3.83 14.53 5.68
C ALA A 136 2.90 14.56 6.90
N SER A 137 2.86 13.45 7.62
CA SER A 137 2.21 13.42 8.92
C SER A 137 3.10 14.20 9.86
N GLU A 138 2.67 15.40 10.24
CA GLU A 138 3.18 16.04 11.45
C GLU A 138 3.01 15.04 12.60
N PHE A 139 4.07 14.84 13.37
CA PHE A 139 3.99 14.01 14.57
C PHE A 139 3.25 14.81 15.62
N GLU A 140 1.92 14.68 15.62
CA GLU A 140 1.09 15.25 16.67
C GLU A 140 1.45 14.55 17.99
N LYS A 141 1.92 15.35 18.97
CA LYS A 141 2.22 14.87 20.31
C LYS A 141 0.87 14.66 21.00
N LEU A 142 0.49 13.40 21.18
CA LEU A 142 -0.78 13.02 21.80
C LEU A 142 -0.60 12.77 23.29
N SER A 143 -1.58 13.20 24.07
CA SER A 143 -1.70 12.94 25.50
C SER A 143 -2.59 11.72 25.73
N VAL A 144 -2.27 10.92 26.74
CA VAL A 144 -3.01 9.68 27.05
C VAL A 144 -3.51 9.72 28.48
N SER A 145 -4.80 9.45 28.66
CA SER A 145 -5.42 9.16 29.95
C SER A 145 -5.50 7.65 30.14
N ILE A 146 -5.09 7.15 31.31
CA ILE A 146 -5.23 5.73 31.67
C ILE A 146 -6.04 5.65 32.96
N THR A 147 -7.18 4.95 32.90
CA THR A 147 -8.11 4.82 34.03
C THR A 147 -8.48 3.36 34.25
N TRP A 148 -8.88 3.01 35.48
CA TRP A 148 -9.42 1.67 35.78
C TRP A 148 -10.94 1.69 35.68
N ASP A 149 -11.50 0.91 34.77
CA ASP A 149 -12.94 0.67 34.67
C ASP A 149 -13.35 -0.44 35.64
N LYS A 150 -14.12 -0.07 36.67
CA LYS A 150 -14.60 -0.99 37.71
C LYS A 150 -15.65 -1.98 37.20
N ILE A 151 -16.41 -1.62 36.16
CA ILE A 151 -17.47 -2.45 35.58
C ILE A 151 -16.83 -3.53 34.70
N GLN A 152 -15.95 -3.13 33.80
CA GLN A 152 -15.26 -4.06 32.89
C GLN A 152 -14.09 -4.78 33.56
N LYS A 153 -13.63 -4.31 34.73
CA LYS A 153 -12.46 -4.79 35.47
C LYS A 153 -11.19 -4.77 34.61
N ARG A 154 -10.98 -3.65 33.93
CA ARG A 154 -9.90 -3.45 32.96
C ARG A 154 -9.36 -2.03 33.04
N TYR A 155 -8.13 -1.85 32.59
CA TYR A 155 -7.59 -0.53 32.33
C TYR A 155 -8.03 -0.05 30.95
N ILE A 156 -8.38 1.22 30.87
CA ILE A 156 -8.79 1.92 29.66
C ILE A 156 -7.78 3.03 29.39
N ALA A 157 -7.05 2.91 28.29
CA ALA A 157 -6.18 3.95 27.77
C ALA A 157 -6.90 4.70 26.64
N GLN A 158 -6.96 6.02 26.73
CA GLN A 158 -7.68 6.88 25.80
C GLN A 158 -6.82 8.08 25.41
N VAL A 159 -6.83 8.46 24.13
CA VAL A 159 -6.19 9.69 23.66
C VAL A 159 -7.06 10.88 24.05
N VAL A 160 -6.46 11.90 24.69
CA VAL A 160 -7.20 13.06 25.18
C VAL A 160 -7.73 13.92 24.03
N GLU A 161 -6.92 14.09 22.99
CA GLU A 161 -7.25 14.88 21.80
C GLU A 161 -8.21 14.16 20.84
N SER A 162 -8.37 12.85 21.00
CA SER A 162 -9.19 11.98 20.13
C SER A 162 -9.84 10.86 20.95
N PRO A 163 -10.91 11.17 21.70
CA PRO A 163 -11.55 10.23 22.62
C PRO A 163 -12.08 8.94 21.98
N GLU A 164 -12.24 8.91 20.66
CA GLU A 164 -12.58 7.72 19.87
C GLU A 164 -11.44 6.68 19.80
N ILE A 165 -10.21 7.07 20.11
CA ILE A 165 -9.06 6.18 20.19
C ILE A 165 -8.96 5.63 21.61
N VAL A 166 -9.47 4.41 21.78
CA VAL A 166 -9.53 3.71 23.07
C VAL A 166 -8.91 2.32 22.95
N GLY A 167 -8.11 1.94 23.94
CA GLY A 167 -7.62 0.57 24.14
C GLY A 167 -7.91 0.08 25.55
N ASP A 168 -8.29 -1.18 25.68
CA ASP A 168 -8.53 -1.83 26.96
C ASP A 168 -7.50 -2.94 27.24
N GLY A 169 -7.21 -3.21 28.51
CA GLY A 169 -6.25 -4.23 28.90
C GLY A 169 -6.38 -4.67 30.36
N ILE A 170 -5.81 -5.83 30.69
CA ILE A 170 -5.81 -6.33 32.07
C ILE A 170 -4.79 -5.61 32.97
N ASN A 171 -3.80 -4.96 32.35
CA ASN A 171 -2.82 -4.08 32.99
C ASN A 171 -2.65 -2.78 32.16
N TRP A 172 -1.91 -1.82 32.69
CA TRP A 172 -1.66 -0.52 32.03
C TRP A 172 -0.92 -0.65 30.71
N ASP A 173 0.04 -1.57 30.61
CA ASP A 173 0.83 -1.77 29.41
C ASP A 173 -0.03 -2.30 28.26
N ASP A 174 -0.86 -3.31 28.52
CA ASP A 174 -1.77 -3.90 27.54
C ASP A 174 -2.76 -2.86 27.00
N ALA A 175 -3.36 -2.08 27.90
CA ALA A 175 -4.29 -1.01 27.51
C ALA A 175 -3.59 0.03 26.61
N LEU A 176 -2.36 0.41 26.97
CA LEU A 176 -1.57 1.36 26.18
C LEU A 176 -1.16 0.79 24.81
N GLN A 177 -0.78 -0.48 24.73
CA GLN A 177 -0.43 -1.14 23.46
C GLN A 177 -1.64 -1.26 22.54
N ASN A 178 -2.78 -1.70 23.08
CA ASN A 178 -4.02 -1.81 22.31
C ASN A 178 -4.49 -0.44 21.80
N MET A 179 -4.39 0.61 22.63
CA MET A 179 -4.69 1.99 22.20
C MET A 179 -3.76 2.44 21.06
N LYS A 180 -2.45 2.17 21.17
CA LYS A 180 -1.47 2.48 20.11
C LYS A 180 -1.81 1.74 18.80
N GLN A 181 -2.25 0.50 18.89
CA GLN A 181 -2.69 -0.27 17.74
C GLN A 181 -3.92 0.36 17.07
N VAL A 182 -4.95 0.70 17.84
CA VAL A 182 -6.15 1.39 17.34
C VAL A 182 -5.79 2.70 16.65
N ASN A 183 -4.96 3.55 17.29
CA ASN A 183 -4.47 4.79 16.70
C ASN A 183 -3.73 4.55 15.38
N ARG A 184 -2.86 3.55 15.33
CA ARG A 184 -2.11 3.20 14.12
C ARG A 184 -3.06 2.81 12.98
N LEU A 185 -4.03 1.95 13.25
CA LEU A 185 -5.01 1.49 12.26
C LEU A 185 -5.86 2.65 11.74
N GLN A 186 -6.40 3.49 12.62
CA GLN A 186 -7.18 4.66 12.20
C GLN A 186 -6.35 5.63 11.34
N ARG A 187 -5.09 5.89 11.71
CA ARG A 187 -4.19 6.70 10.88
C ARG A 187 -3.95 6.09 9.51
N HIS A 188 -3.81 4.77 9.43
CA HIS A 188 -3.65 4.08 8.16
C HIS A 188 -4.92 4.16 7.31
N ILE A 189 -6.09 3.92 7.90
CA ILE A 189 -7.40 4.06 7.25
C ILE A 189 -7.57 5.47 6.67
N LYS A 190 -7.36 6.51 7.49
CA LYS A 190 -7.47 7.91 7.04
C LYS A 190 -6.53 8.22 5.88
N ARG A 191 -5.30 7.69 5.90
CA ARG A 191 -4.35 7.89 4.80
C ARG A 191 -4.77 7.19 3.51
N LEU A 192 -5.37 6.00 3.59
CA LEU A 192 -5.97 5.33 2.44
C LEU A 192 -7.12 6.15 1.87
N GLU A 193 -8.03 6.62 2.71
CA GLU A 193 -9.18 7.41 2.27
C GLU A 193 -8.76 8.68 1.52
N LEU A 194 -7.76 9.40 2.06
CA LEU A 194 -7.19 10.57 1.39
C LEU A 194 -6.52 10.22 0.07
N ALA A 195 -5.79 9.10 0.01
CA ALA A 195 -5.14 8.63 -1.21
C ALA A 195 -6.15 8.26 -2.30
N THR A 196 -7.18 7.48 -1.95
CA THR A 196 -8.22 7.05 -2.88
C THR A 196 -9.05 8.25 -3.37
N ALA A 197 -9.40 9.20 -2.48
CA ALA A 197 -10.10 10.42 -2.87
C ALA A 197 -9.26 11.31 -3.81
N GLY A 198 -7.96 11.45 -3.53
CA GLY A 198 -7.03 12.19 -4.38
C GLY A 198 -6.91 11.58 -5.78
N MET A 199 -6.92 10.25 -5.89
CA MET A 199 -6.91 9.57 -7.19
C MET A 199 -8.18 9.85 -8.00
N LEU A 200 -9.35 9.74 -7.39
CA LEU A 200 -10.63 10.02 -8.06
C LEU A 200 -10.70 11.46 -8.60
N ALA A 201 -10.16 12.44 -7.85
CA ALA A 201 -10.06 13.82 -8.30
C ALA A 201 -9.15 13.96 -9.54
N THR A 202 -7.98 13.30 -9.54
CA THR A 202 -7.05 13.35 -10.68
C THR A 202 -7.56 12.63 -11.94
N GLU A 203 -8.43 11.63 -11.82
CA GLU A 203 -9.07 10.97 -12.96
C GLU A 203 -10.22 11.81 -13.54
N SER A 204 -11.00 12.50 -12.69
CA SER A 204 -12.05 13.42 -13.13
C SER A 204 -11.50 14.63 -13.90
N GLU A 205 -10.31 15.11 -13.55
CA GLU A 205 -9.62 16.19 -14.29
C GLU A 205 -9.06 15.73 -15.64
N ARG A 206 -8.70 14.44 -15.78
CA ARG A 206 -8.23 13.86 -17.06
C ARG A 206 -9.37 13.55 -18.04
N GLY A 207 -10.61 13.46 -17.56
CA GLY A 207 -11.81 13.29 -18.40
C GLY A 207 -12.32 14.57 -19.08
N LEU A 208 -11.73 15.74 -18.78
CA LEU A 208 -12.19 17.05 -19.29
C LEU A 208 -11.33 17.61 -20.44
N THR A 209 -10.36 16.86 -20.95
CA THR A 209 -9.48 17.30 -22.06
C THR A 209 -9.51 16.35 -23.25
N GLN A 210 -10.67 16.24 -23.89
CA GLN A 210 -10.74 16.09 -25.34
C GLN A 210 -11.87 16.97 -25.91
N PRO A 211 -11.57 18.04 -26.66
CA PRO A 211 -12.53 18.56 -27.62
C PRO A 211 -12.51 17.69 -28.89
N PRO A 212 -13.66 17.48 -29.56
CA PRO A 212 -13.71 16.76 -30.84
C PRO A 212 -13.06 17.62 -31.94
N PRO A 213 -12.44 16.99 -32.95
CA PRO A 213 -13.22 16.41 -34.06
C PRO A 213 -12.90 14.95 -34.39
#